data_AF-A0AAD5KC64-F1
#
_entry.id   AF-A0AAD5KC64-F1
#
_cell.length_a   1.000
_cell.length_b   1.000
_cell.length_c   1.000
_cell.angle_alpha   90.00
_cell.angle_beta   90.00
_cell.angle_gamma   90.00
#
_symmetry.space_group_name_H-M   'P 1'
#
loop_
_entity.id
_entity.type
_entity.pdbx_description
1 polymer ?
#
loop_
_entity_poly.entity_id
_entity_poly.type
_entity_poly.pdbx_seq_one_letter_code
_entity_poly.pdbx_strand_id
1 'polypeptide(L)'
;EFQAWLLEVKKADIMTLPQSKRKEMFIDFMDDYNTATMPHEKFYNLARWEARQHAMRMGEKVPEDTSSINLMRDEEILRQQHRQAAARAASSKPTLQMSKEQLDELTKVNRERVQADRMRKLGLTPKESMGVRYEYE
;
A
#
# COMPACT_ATOMS: atom_id res chain seq x y z
N GLU A 1 6.42 2.02 32.65
CA GLU A 1 6.76 3.43 32.35
C GLU A 1 7.46 4.11 33.52
N PHE A 2 6.78 4.35 34.66
CA PHE A 2 7.36 5.06 35.83
C PHE A 2 8.68 4.46 36.34
N GLN A 3 8.78 3.12 36.40
CA GLN A 3 9.99 2.45 36.86
C GLN A 3 11.18 2.69 35.92
N ALA A 4 10.94 2.64 34.61
CA ALA A 4 11.96 2.90 33.60
C ALA A 4 12.43 4.36 33.65
N TRP A 5 11.50 5.31 33.84
CA TRP A 5 11.86 6.72 34.03
C TRP A 5 12.68 6.96 35.30
N LEU A 6 12.31 6.33 36.42
CA LEU A 6 13.08 6.42 37.66
C LEU A 6 14.51 5.90 37.49
N LEU A 7 14.68 4.76 36.84
CA LEU A 7 15.98 4.14 36.62
C LEU A 7 16.86 4.96 35.66
N GLU A 8 16.29 5.47 34.57
CA GLU A 8 17.08 6.12 33.54
C GLU A 8 17.26 7.63 33.75
N VAL A 9 16.19 8.34 34.13
CA VAL A 9 16.20 9.80 34.29
C VAL A 9 16.68 10.18 35.69
N LYS A 10 16.06 9.61 36.72
CA LYS A 10 16.38 9.93 38.12
C LYS A 10 17.50 9.06 38.70
N LYS A 11 17.98 8.03 37.97
CA LYS A 11 19.03 7.08 38.39
C LYS A 11 18.78 6.45 39.76
N ALA A 12 17.51 6.22 40.09
CA ALA A 12 17.09 5.70 41.38
C ALA A 12 16.24 4.45 41.21
N ASP A 13 16.45 3.46 42.07
CA ASP A 13 15.67 2.22 42.06
C ASP A 13 14.51 2.29 43.06
N ILE A 14 13.37 1.75 42.66
CA ILE A 14 12.14 1.73 43.44
C ILE A 14 12.34 0.97 44.75
N MET A 15 13.13 -0.11 44.74
CA MET A 15 13.40 -0.92 45.93
C MET A 15 14.24 -0.16 46.96
N THR A 16 15.03 0.81 46.51
CA THR A 16 15.90 1.62 47.39
C THR A 16 15.21 2.85 47.97
N LEU A 17 14.10 3.28 47.36
CA LEU A 17 13.43 4.53 47.71
C LEU A 17 12.34 4.35 48.78
N PRO A 18 12.34 5.20 49.84
CA PRO A 18 11.23 5.29 50.79
C PRO A 18 9.90 5.65 50.10
N GLN A 19 8.80 5.18 50.69
CA GLN A 19 7.45 5.36 50.12
C GLN A 19 7.05 6.84 49.95
N SER A 20 7.50 7.73 50.84
CA SER A 20 7.25 9.18 50.74
C SER A 20 7.89 9.78 49.48
N LYS A 21 9.20 9.56 49.33
CA LYS A 21 9.97 10.04 48.18
C LYS A 21 9.49 9.44 46.86
N ARG A 22 8.98 8.20 46.88
CA ARG A 22 8.36 7.58 45.70
C ARG A 22 7.11 8.34 45.25
N LYS A 23 6.27 8.82 46.17
CA LYS A 23 5.08 9.60 45.84
C LYS A 23 5.45 10.96 45.24
N GLU A 24 6.45 11.64 45.79
CA GLU A 24 6.96 12.91 45.25
C GLU A 24 7.47 12.73 43.82
N MET A 25 8.32 11.71 43.59
CA MET A 25 8.85 11.42 42.26
C MET A 25 7.76 10.98 41.27
N PHE A 26 6.66 10.39 41.76
CA PHE A 26 5.52 10.05 40.92
C PHE A 26 4.75 11.30 40.46
N ILE A 27 4.68 12.35 41.29
CA ILE A 27 4.06 13.62 40.91
C ILE A 27 4.89 14.28 39.79
N ASP A 28 6.22 14.34 39.94
CA ASP A 28 7.13 14.80 38.88
C ASP A 28 6.92 14.00 37.58
N PHE A 29 6.85 12.67 37.67
CA PHE A 29 6.60 11.82 36.52
C PHE A 29 5.26 12.11 35.86
N MET A 30 4.20 12.34 36.65
CA MET A 30 2.89 12.68 36.11
C MET A 30 2.93 14.03 35.39
N ASP A 31 3.66 15.01 35.90
CA ASP A 31 3.80 16.32 35.27
C ASP A 31 4.53 16.19 33.92
N ASP A 32 5.70 15.54 33.90
CA ASP A 32 6.47 15.33 32.66
C ASP A 32 5.68 14.48 31.62
N TYR A 33 4.91 13.50 32.10
CA TYR A 33 4.07 12.65 31.25
C TYR A 33 2.90 13.46 30.66
N ASN A 34 2.17 14.22 31.47
CA ASN A 34 1.00 14.97 31.02
C ASN A 34 1.38 16.17 30.14
N THR A 35 2.55 16.78 30.38
CA THR A 35 3.05 17.93 29.60
C THR A 35 3.79 17.52 28.33
N ALA A 36 3.89 16.22 28.05
CA ALA A 36 4.63 15.68 26.91
C ALA A 36 6.12 16.13 26.88
N THR A 37 6.75 16.37 28.04
CA THR A 37 8.12 16.89 28.17
C THR A 37 9.17 15.82 28.48
N MET A 38 8.81 14.54 28.42
CA MET A 38 9.73 13.44 28.71
C MET A 38 10.86 13.38 27.68
N PRO A 39 12.08 12.99 28.09
CA PRO A 39 13.24 12.98 27.18
C PRO A 39 13.13 12.00 25.99
N HIS A 40 12.30 10.96 26.09
CA HIS A 40 12.19 9.92 25.06
C HIS A 40 10.79 9.33 24.99
N GLU A 41 10.32 9.00 23.77
CA GLU A 41 8.95 8.53 23.52
C GLU A 41 8.61 7.22 24.25
N LYS A 42 9.61 6.37 24.50
CA LYS A 42 9.46 5.10 25.23
C LYS A 42 8.81 5.22 26.61
N PHE A 43 8.87 6.39 27.24
CA PHE A 43 8.23 6.58 28.54
C PHE A 43 6.72 6.82 28.44
N TYR A 44 6.20 7.15 27.25
CA TYR A 44 4.77 7.22 26.99
C TYR A 44 4.16 5.86 26.68
N ASN A 45 4.91 5.00 25.97
CA ASN A 45 4.47 3.65 25.64
C ASN A 45 5.64 2.67 25.66
N LEU A 46 5.89 2.09 26.84
CA LEU A 46 7.04 1.20 27.02
C LEU A 46 6.82 -0.12 26.28
N ALA A 47 5.60 -0.67 26.34
CA ALA A 47 5.26 -1.93 25.68
C ALA A 47 5.48 -1.89 24.15
N ARG A 48 5.07 -0.79 23.50
CA ARG A 48 5.30 -0.60 22.06
C ARG A 48 6.79 -0.50 21.74
N TRP A 49 7.55 0.23 22.56
CA TRP A 49 8.98 0.39 22.37
C TRP A 49 9.71 -0.96 22.55
N GLU A 50 9.38 -1.73 23.58
CA GLU A 50 9.93 -3.06 23.81
C GLU A 50 9.58 -4.04 22.69
N ALA A 51 8.33 -4.05 22.22
CA ALA A 51 7.90 -4.86 21.08
C ALA A 51 8.70 -4.51 19.82
N ARG A 52 8.95 -3.22 19.56
CA ARG A 52 9.83 -2.78 18.46
C ARG A 52 11.25 -3.29 18.65
N GLN A 53 11.85 -3.11 19.83
CA GLN A 53 13.22 -3.57 20.09
C GLN A 53 13.34 -5.09 20.00
N HIS A 54 12.31 -5.82 20.41
CA HIS A 54 12.23 -7.26 20.26
C HIS A 54 12.15 -7.66 18.78
N ALA A 55 11.25 -7.06 17.99
CA ALA A 55 11.14 -7.31 16.56
C ALA A 55 12.46 -7.04 15.82
N MET A 56 13.13 -5.92 16.14
CA MET A 56 14.46 -5.60 15.60
C MET A 56 15.50 -6.68 15.92
N ARG A 57 15.55 -7.16 17.16
CA ARG A 57 16.51 -8.21 17.60
C ARG A 57 16.23 -9.56 16.95
N MET A 58 14.96 -9.89 16.74
CA MET A 58 14.54 -11.15 16.11
C MET A 58 14.58 -11.09 14.57
N GLY A 59 14.89 -9.94 13.99
CA GLY A 59 14.87 -9.74 12.53
C GLY A 59 13.46 -9.77 11.92
N GLU A 60 12.43 -9.61 12.75
CA GLU A 60 11.04 -9.55 12.31
C GLU A 60 10.70 -8.13 11.81
N LYS A 61 9.66 -8.02 10.96
CA LYS A 61 9.18 -6.70 10.53
C LYS A 61 8.76 -5.87 11.73
N VAL A 62 9.37 -4.70 11.83
CA VAL A 62 9.11 -3.73 12.89
C VAL A 62 7.70 -3.18 12.72
N PRO A 63 6.87 -3.20 13.78
CA PRO A 63 5.58 -2.52 13.76
C PRO A 63 5.79 -1.03 13.47
N GLU A 64 5.21 -0.54 12.36
CA GLU A 64 5.41 0.84 11.91
C GLU A 64 4.86 1.86 12.93
N ASP A 65 5.53 3.01 13.00
CA ASP A 65 5.09 4.12 13.84
C ASP A 65 3.84 4.77 13.25
N THR A 66 2.67 4.40 13.78
CA THR A 66 1.37 5.04 13.53
C THR A 66 1.33 6.55 13.84
N SER A 67 2.34 7.10 14.51
CA SER A 67 2.43 8.52 14.86
C SER A 67 2.92 9.40 13.70
N SER A 68 3.64 8.85 12.72
CA SER A 68 4.17 9.61 11.59
C SER A 68 3.68 9.05 10.26
N ILE A 69 2.81 9.80 9.58
CA ILE A 69 2.32 9.45 8.24
C ILE A 69 3.41 9.77 7.23
N ASN A 70 4.01 8.74 6.64
CA ASN A 70 5.02 8.89 5.59
C ASN A 70 4.35 8.87 4.21
N LEU A 71 3.88 10.05 3.76
CA LEU A 71 3.15 10.22 2.50
C LEU A 71 3.85 9.58 1.28
N MET A 72 5.18 9.66 1.22
CA MET A 72 5.98 9.10 0.12
C MET A 72 5.92 7.56 0.08
N ARG A 73 5.91 6.91 1.25
CA ARG A 73 5.81 5.45 1.37
C ARG A 73 4.41 4.99 0.98
N ASP A 74 3.39 5.73 1.42
CA ASP A 74 1.99 5.44 1.11
C ASP A 74 1.71 5.58 -0.40
N GLU A 75 2.23 6.63 -1.05
CA GLU A 75 2.13 6.80 -2.50
C GLU A 75 2.77 5.64 -3.27
N GLU A 76 3.96 5.20 -2.84
CA GLU A 76 4.65 4.08 -3.47
C GLU A 76 3.87 2.77 -3.33
N ILE A 77 3.31 2.50 -2.15
CA ILE A 77 2.44 1.34 -1.88
C ILE A 77 1.22 1.39 -2.80
N LEU A 78 0.55 2.55 -2.90
CA LEU A 78 -0.62 2.72 -3.77
C LEU A 78 -0.27 2.48 -5.24
N ARG A 79 0.88 2.99 -5.69
CA ARG A 79 1.39 2.78 -7.05
C ARG A 79 1.70 1.30 -7.33
N GLN A 80 2.24 0.58 -6.36
CA GLN A 80 2.46 -0.87 -6.47
C GLN A 80 1.14 -1.63 -6.57
N GLN A 81 0.15 -1.31 -5.73
CA GLN A 81 -1.17 -1.92 -5.77
C GLN A 81 -1.86 -1.69 -7.12
N HIS A 82 -1.82 -0.46 -7.65
CA HIS A 82 -2.40 -0.14 -8.95
C HIS A 82 -1.72 -0.93 -10.09
N ARG A 83 -0.39 -1.07 -10.05
CA ARG A 83 0.36 -1.91 -11.02
C ARG A 83 -0.07 -3.38 -10.94
N GLN A 84 -0.21 -3.93 -9.74
CA GLN A 84 -0.66 -5.31 -9.56
C GLN A 84 -2.10 -5.52 -10.03
N ALA A 85 -3.00 -4.58 -9.73
CA ALA A 85 -4.39 -4.63 -10.18
C ALA A 85 -4.48 -4.56 -11.72
N ALA A 86 -3.70 -3.68 -12.35
CA ALA A 86 -3.62 -3.60 -13.81
C ALA A 86 -3.09 -4.89 -14.44
N ALA A 87 -2.07 -5.51 -13.85
CA ALA A 87 -1.54 -6.79 -14.31
C ALA A 87 -2.58 -7.92 -14.19
N ARG A 88 -3.31 -7.98 -13.07
CA ARG A 88 -4.40 -8.95 -12.85
C ARG A 88 -5.56 -8.73 -13.82
N ALA A 89 -5.94 -7.48 -14.08
CA ALA A 89 -6.98 -7.15 -15.05
C ALA A 89 -6.55 -7.50 -16.49
N ALA A 90 -5.28 -7.33 -16.83
CA ALA A 90 -4.73 -7.74 -18.12
C ALA A 90 -4.74 -9.26 -18.30
N SER A 91 -4.42 -10.03 -17.25
CA SER A 91 -4.51 -11.49 -17.28
C SER A 91 -5.95 -12.01 -17.26
N SER A 92 -6.87 -11.25 -16.66
CA SER A 92 -8.29 -11.61 -16.54
C SER A 92 -9.16 -11.10 -17.70
N LYS A 93 -8.57 -10.58 -18.78
CA LYS A 93 -9.34 -10.32 -20.00
C LYS A 93 -9.93 -11.66 -20.45
N PRO A 94 -11.26 -11.77 -20.61
CA PRO A 94 -11.86 -12.99 -21.13
C PRO A 94 -11.26 -13.20 -22.52
N THR A 95 -10.39 -14.19 -22.65
CA THR A 95 -10.01 -14.72 -23.95
C THR A 95 -11.30 -15.29 -24.53
N LEU A 96 -11.98 -14.50 -25.36
CA LEU A 96 -12.99 -15.01 -26.27
C LEU A 96 -12.33 -16.19 -26.98
N GLN A 97 -12.74 -17.41 -26.64
CA GLN A 97 -12.23 -18.64 -27.24
C GLN A 97 -12.80 -18.75 -28.64
N MET A 98 -12.35 -17.87 -29.54
CA MET A 98 -12.67 -17.95 -30.96
C MET A 98 -11.70 -18.93 -31.59
N SER A 99 -12.19 -19.76 -32.51
CA SER A 99 -11.30 -20.64 -33.28
C SER A 99 -10.32 -19.80 -34.09
N LYS A 100 -9.16 -20.37 -34.43
CA LYS A 100 -8.15 -19.70 -35.26
C LYS A 100 -8.73 -19.18 -36.58
N GLU A 101 -9.67 -19.92 -37.16
CA GLU A 101 -10.36 -19.58 -38.40
C GLU A 101 -11.25 -18.34 -38.23
N GLN A 102 -12.00 -18.26 -37.13
CA GLN A 102 -12.83 -17.10 -36.82
C GLN A 102 -11.99 -15.82 -36.58
N LEU A 103 -10.77 -15.95 -36.03
CA LEU A 103 -9.84 -14.83 -35.85
C LEU A 103 -9.26 -14.33 -37.18
N ASP A 104 -8.91 -15.25 -38.10
CA ASP A 104 -8.41 -14.89 -39.43
C ASP A 104 -9.52 -14.22 -40.26
N GLU A 105 -10.75 -14.69 -40.16
CA GLU A 105 -11.90 -14.06 -40.82
C GLU A 105 -12.19 -12.65 -40.25
N LEU A 106 -12.16 -12.48 -38.93
CA LEU A 106 -12.27 -11.17 -38.28
C LEU A 106 -11.17 -10.21 -38.73
N THR A 107 -9.94 -10.72 -38.89
CA THR A 107 -8.81 -9.94 -39.37
C THR A 107 -9.00 -9.53 -40.83
N LYS A 108 -9.52 -10.43 -41.67
CA LYS A 108 -9.86 -10.16 -43.07
C LYS A 108 -10.95 -9.09 -43.19
N VAL A 109 -12.06 -9.24 -42.46
CA VAL A 109 -13.17 -8.28 -42.43
C VAL A 109 -12.69 -6.89 -41.98
N ASN A 110 -11.84 -6.81 -40.94
CA ASN A 110 -11.28 -5.54 -40.49
C ASN A 110 -10.41 -4.88 -41.58
N ARG A 111 -9.59 -5.65 -42.30
CA ARG A 111 -8.80 -5.13 -43.42
C ARG A 111 -9.69 -4.59 -44.54
N GLU A 112 -10.75 -5.31 -44.89
CA GLU A 112 -11.71 -4.88 -45.91
C GLU A 112 -12.44 -3.60 -45.51
N ARG A 113 -12.81 -3.43 -44.23
CA ARG A 113 -13.39 -2.17 -43.72
C ARG A 113 -12.44 -0.99 -43.86
N VAL A 114 -11.18 -1.17 -43.45
CA VAL A 114 -10.14 -0.12 -43.58
C VAL A 114 -9.90 0.24 -45.05
N GLN A 115 -9.94 -0.75 -45.94
CA GLN A 115 -9.82 -0.51 -47.38
C GLN A 115 -11.04 0.22 -47.95
N ALA A 116 -12.26 -0.15 -47.54
CA ALA A 116 -13.49 0.54 -47.93
C ALA A 116 -13.49 2.00 -47.47
N ASP A 117 -13.06 2.28 -46.24
CA ASP A 117 -12.91 3.64 -45.72
C ASP A 117 -11.85 4.44 -46.49
N ARG A 118 -10.74 3.79 -46.86
CA ARG A 118 -9.71 4.42 -47.71
C ARG A 118 -10.25 4.73 -49.11
N MET A 119 -11.02 3.82 -49.71
CA MET A 119 -11.67 4.05 -51.01
C MET A 119 -12.69 5.19 -50.94
N ARG A 120 -13.51 5.26 -49.89
CA ARG A 120 -14.44 6.37 -49.65
C ARG A 120 -13.71 7.71 -49.57
N LYS A 121 -12.58 7.76 -48.85
CA LYS A 121 -11.74 8.97 -48.76
C LYS A 121 -11.13 9.37 -50.11
N LEU A 122 -10.87 8.40 -50.99
CA LEU A 122 -10.38 8.62 -52.36
C LEU A 122 -11.50 8.97 -53.35
N GLY A 123 -12.77 9.00 -52.93
CA GLY A 123 -13.92 9.29 -53.80
C GLY A 123 -14.40 8.11 -54.65
N LEU A 124 -13.90 6.89 -54.40
CA LEU A 124 -14.40 5.67 -55.05
C LEU A 124 -15.51 5.04 -54.21
N THR A 125 -16.50 4.44 -54.87
CA THR A 125 -17.61 3.72 -54.21
C THR A 125 -17.18 2.27 -53.88
N PRO A 126 -17.09 1.88 -52.60
CA PRO A 126 -16.76 0.49 -52.25
C PRO A 126 -17.92 -0.45 -52.57
N LYS A 127 -17.59 -1.72 -52.84
CA LYS A 127 -18.59 -2.78 -52.98
C LYS A 127 -19.33 -3.02 -51.66
N GLU A 128 -20.64 -3.22 -51.71
CA GLU A 128 -21.51 -3.38 -50.53
C GLU A 128 -21.15 -4.60 -49.67
N SER A 129 -20.53 -5.62 -50.26
CA SER A 129 -20.08 -6.83 -49.55
C SER A 129 -18.74 -6.66 -48.80
N MET A 130 -18.06 -5.52 -48.89
CA MET A 130 -16.76 -5.30 -48.24
C MET A 130 -16.94 -5.06 -46.74
N GLY A 131 -16.26 -5.84 -45.90
CA GLY A 131 -16.27 -5.63 -44.45
C GLY A 131 -17.52 -6.14 -43.73
N VAL A 132 -18.28 -7.03 -44.36
CA VAL A 132 -19.46 -7.70 -43.80
C VAL A 132 -19.14 -9.18 -43.62
N ARG A 133 -19.42 -9.74 -42.43
CA ARG A 133 -19.36 -11.19 -42.17
C ARG A 133 -20.76 -11.77 -42.34
N TYR A 134 -20.88 -12.84 -43.13
CA TYR A 134 -22.11 -13.61 -43.22
C TYR A 134 -21.98 -14.80 -42.27
N GLU A 135 -22.89 -14.91 -41.31
CA GLU A 135 -22.99 -16.09 -40.44
C GLU A 135 -23.87 -17.10 -41.19
N TYR A 136 -23.37 -18.32 -41.40
CA TYR A 136 -24.21 -19.44 -41.83
C TYR A 136 -24.54 -20.26 -40.58
N GLU A 137 -25.84 -20.43 -40.29
CA GLU A 137 -26.34 -21.29 -39.19
C GLU A 137 -26.09 -22.78 -39.46
#